data_AF-A0AAV7CY17-F1
#
_entry.id   AF-A0AAV7CY17-F1
#
_cell.length_a   1.000
_cell.length_b   1.000
_cell.length_c   1.000
_cell.angle_alpha   90.00
_cell.angle_beta   90.00
_cell.angle_gamma   90.00
#
_symmetry.space_group_name_H-M   'P 1'
#
loop_
_entity.id
_entity.type
_entity.pdbx_description
1 polymer ?
#
loop_
_entity_poly.entity_id
_entity_poly.type
_entity_poly.pdbx_seq_one_letter_code
_entity_poly.pdbx_strand_id
1 'polypeptide(L)'
;MALNPHCKFHIYNGTRPSETVPAGVQLAEDELFARPPDPRSPKGWLVDLINKFGTLNGFQTLHDRFMNGSALNVQIIAALIKPFGQCYDFLTLHTVKKYFLPIIEMVPQFLENLTDDELKKEAKNEAKNDALSMIIKSLKNLASRVPGQEETVKNLEIFRLKMILRLLQISSFNGKMNALNEVNKVISSVSYYTHRHGNPEEEEWLTAERMAEWIQQNNILSIVLRDSLHQPQYVEKLEKILRFVIKEKALTLQDLDNIWAAQAGKHEAIVKNVHDLLAKLAWDFSPEQLDHLFDCFKASWTNASKKQREKLLELIRRLAEDDKDGVMAHKVLNLLWNLAHSDDVPVDIMDQALSAHIKILDYSCSQDRDTQKIQWIDRFIEELRTNDKWVIPALKQIREICSLFGEAPQNLSQTQRSPHVFYRHDLINQLQHNHALVTLVAENLSSYMDSMRQYSKGNPCEHGEYDPQTVRPGSRYSHVQEVQERLNFLRFLLKDGHSGFVPPRQNKIWKC
;
A
#
# COMPACT_ATOMS: atom_id res chain seq x y z
N MET A 1 24.77 -11.99 28.13
CA MET A 1 25.65 -12.75 27.22
C MET A 1 25.99 -14.12 27.76
N ALA A 2 26.38 -14.24 29.04
CA ALA A 2 26.82 -15.52 29.62
C ALA A 2 25.78 -16.65 29.53
N LEU A 3 24.49 -16.34 29.69
CA LEU A 3 23.40 -17.32 29.59
C LEU A 3 22.73 -17.37 28.20
N ASN A 4 23.27 -16.70 27.17
CA ASN A 4 22.66 -16.75 25.84
C ASN A 4 23.20 -17.96 25.05
N PRO A 5 22.40 -19.03 24.80
CA PRO A 5 22.86 -20.25 24.12
C PRO A 5 23.27 -20.04 22.65
N HIS A 6 23.01 -18.86 22.09
CA HIS A 6 23.36 -18.48 20.72
C HIS A 6 24.56 -17.52 20.67
N CYS A 7 25.22 -17.24 21.80
CA CYS A 7 26.46 -16.47 21.74
C CYS A 7 27.57 -17.31 21.09
N LYS A 8 28.54 -16.62 20.46
CA LYS A 8 29.65 -17.28 19.73
C LYS A 8 30.37 -18.34 20.57
N PHE A 9 30.55 -18.08 21.87
CA PHE A 9 31.21 -18.99 22.80
C PHE A 9 30.45 -20.32 22.95
N HIS A 10 29.13 -20.26 23.21
CA HIS A 10 28.31 -21.47 23.42
C HIS A 10 28.06 -22.24 22.12
N ILE A 11 28.03 -21.56 20.97
CA ILE A 11 27.98 -22.22 19.66
C ILE A 11 29.28 -22.98 19.40
N TYR A 12 30.44 -22.32 19.58
CA TYR A 12 31.76 -22.94 19.34
C TYR A 12 32.01 -24.14 20.26
N ASN A 13 31.57 -24.08 21.52
CA ASN A 13 31.74 -25.15 22.50
C ASN A 13 30.51 -26.07 22.64
N GLY A 14 29.63 -26.11 21.63
CA GLY A 14 28.31 -26.73 21.76
C GLY A 14 28.34 -28.24 22.04
N THR A 15 29.42 -28.93 21.69
CA THR A 15 29.63 -30.37 21.90
C THR A 15 30.21 -30.72 23.28
N ARG A 16 30.66 -29.73 24.08
CA ARG A 16 31.24 -30.01 25.39
C ARG A 16 30.19 -30.62 26.33
N PRO A 17 30.44 -31.78 26.96
CA PRO A 17 29.55 -32.33 27.97
C PRO A 17 29.48 -31.45 29.22
N SER A 18 28.42 -31.61 30.01
CA SER A 18 28.28 -30.95 31.31
C SER A 18 29.04 -31.74 32.37
N GLU A 19 29.77 -31.04 33.24
CA GLU A 19 30.40 -31.64 34.43
C GLU A 19 29.36 -31.90 35.53
N THR A 20 28.34 -31.05 35.61
CA THR A 20 27.25 -31.17 36.58
C THR A 20 26.20 -32.21 36.20
N VAL A 21 26.13 -32.61 34.93
CA VAL A 21 25.23 -33.65 34.41
C VAL A 21 26.02 -34.64 33.55
N PRO A 22 26.74 -35.60 34.17
CA PRO A 22 27.54 -36.60 33.45
C PRO A 22 26.66 -37.54 32.61
N ALA A 23 27.19 -38.02 31.49
CA ALA A 23 26.47 -38.93 30.59
C ALA A 23 26.11 -40.25 31.33
N GLY A 24 24.83 -40.63 31.28
CA GLY A 24 24.32 -41.87 31.88
C GLY A 24 23.84 -41.77 33.33
N VAL A 25 23.94 -40.60 33.98
CA VAL A 25 23.45 -40.40 35.36
C VAL A 25 22.04 -39.81 35.33
N GLN A 26 21.06 -40.54 35.89
CA GLN A 26 19.72 -40.01 36.16
C GLN A 26 19.68 -39.40 37.57
N LEU A 27 20.03 -38.11 37.67
CA LEU A 27 19.74 -37.32 38.86
C LEU A 27 18.24 -36.97 38.89
N ALA A 28 17.69 -36.67 40.07
CA ALA A 28 16.29 -36.23 40.17
C ALA A 28 16.13 -34.78 39.67
N GLU A 29 14.92 -34.39 39.22
CA GLU A 29 14.69 -33.04 38.65
C GLU A 29 14.84 -31.90 39.67
N ASP A 30 14.64 -32.20 40.94
CA ASP A 30 14.73 -31.29 42.09
C ASP A 30 16.17 -31.13 42.61
N GLU A 31 17.09 -32.00 42.22
CA GLU A 31 18.51 -31.90 42.55
C GLU A 31 19.30 -31.00 41.57
N LEU A 32 18.75 -30.72 40.39
CA LEU A 32 19.41 -29.97 39.33
C LEU A 32 18.58 -28.78 38.85
N PHE A 33 19.26 -27.70 38.47
CA PHE A 33 18.62 -26.50 37.98
C PHE A 33 18.52 -26.44 36.45
N ALA A 34 19.46 -27.08 35.76
CA ALA A 34 19.54 -27.12 34.31
C ALA A 34 20.02 -28.47 33.77
N ARG A 35 19.56 -28.81 32.56
CA ARG A 35 19.95 -29.99 31.78
C ARG A 35 20.02 -29.64 30.30
N PRO A 36 20.83 -30.37 29.51
CA PRO A 36 20.82 -30.20 28.06
C PRO A 36 19.48 -30.65 27.44
N PRO A 37 18.89 -29.84 26.54
CA PRO A 37 17.68 -30.25 25.82
C PRO A 37 17.97 -31.29 24.72
N ASP A 38 19.15 -31.24 24.11
CA ASP A 38 19.60 -32.18 23.08
C ASP A 38 20.97 -32.76 23.45
N PRO A 39 21.10 -34.09 23.61
CA PRO A 39 22.38 -34.75 23.85
C PRO A 39 23.43 -34.51 22.75
N ARG A 40 23.04 -34.16 21.53
CA ARG A 40 23.95 -33.88 20.40
C ARG A 40 24.59 -32.50 20.49
N SER A 41 23.92 -31.55 21.14
CA SER A 41 24.44 -30.21 21.42
C SER A 41 24.27 -29.90 22.91
N PRO A 42 25.05 -30.58 23.78
CA PRO A 42 24.84 -30.52 25.21
C PRO A 42 25.06 -29.12 25.80
N LYS A 43 25.90 -28.29 25.15
CA LYS A 43 26.32 -26.96 25.62
C LYS A 43 26.69 -26.97 27.11
N GLY A 44 27.56 -27.90 27.51
CA GLY A 44 27.83 -28.21 28.91
C GLY A 44 28.28 -27.00 29.75
N TRP A 45 29.04 -26.06 29.18
CA TRP A 45 29.42 -24.84 29.89
C TRP A 45 28.22 -24.00 30.34
N LEU A 46 27.17 -23.94 29.52
CA LEU A 46 25.95 -23.22 29.86
C LEU A 46 25.21 -23.93 31.00
N VAL A 47 25.06 -25.25 30.90
CA VAL A 47 24.42 -26.09 31.91
C VAL A 47 25.14 -25.97 33.26
N ASP A 48 26.47 -26.11 33.26
CA ASP A 48 27.30 -26.00 34.45
C ASP A 48 27.20 -24.61 35.09
N LEU A 49 27.16 -23.54 34.28
CA LEU A 49 26.99 -22.18 34.78
C LEU A 49 25.62 -21.97 35.44
N ILE A 50 24.54 -22.50 34.85
CA ILE A 50 23.20 -22.39 35.42
C ILE A 50 23.08 -23.20 36.71
N ASN A 51 23.59 -24.44 36.73
CA ASN A 51 23.63 -25.26 37.94
C ASN A 51 24.48 -24.61 39.04
N LYS A 52 25.62 -24.00 38.68
CA LYS A 52 26.44 -23.24 39.63
C LYS A 52 25.70 -22.03 40.19
N PHE A 53 24.94 -21.30 39.37
CA PHE A 53 24.09 -20.20 39.83
C PHE A 53 23.04 -20.68 40.85
N GLY A 54 22.39 -21.81 40.59
CA GLY A 54 21.39 -22.36 41.49
C GLY A 54 21.96 -22.88 42.81
N THR A 55 23.08 -23.61 42.78
CA THR A 55 23.76 -24.10 44.01
C THR A 55 24.28 -22.97 44.91
N LEU A 56 24.49 -21.77 44.37
CA LEU A 56 24.81 -20.57 45.12
C LEU A 56 23.57 -19.79 45.60
N ASN A 57 22.40 -20.44 45.66
CA ASN A 57 21.10 -19.82 45.99
C ASN A 57 20.69 -18.66 45.06
N GLY A 58 21.22 -18.61 43.84
CA GLY A 58 20.93 -17.55 42.89
C GLY A 58 19.45 -17.47 42.51
N PHE A 59 18.79 -18.61 42.27
CA PHE A 59 17.37 -18.65 41.94
C PHE A 59 16.47 -18.24 43.11
N GLN A 60 16.82 -18.65 44.34
CA GLN A 60 16.09 -18.23 45.53
C GLN A 60 16.22 -16.71 45.73
N THR A 61 17.44 -16.18 45.63
CA THR A 61 17.70 -14.73 45.73
C THR A 61 16.96 -13.95 44.65
N LEU A 62 16.92 -14.47 43.42
CA LEU A 62 16.16 -13.89 42.32
C LEU A 62 14.66 -13.85 42.64
N HIS A 63 14.09 -14.99 43.01
CA HIS A 63 12.69 -15.13 43.39
C HIS A 63 12.31 -14.17 44.52
N ASP A 64 13.08 -14.16 45.59
CA ASP A 64 12.85 -13.31 46.76
C ASP A 64 12.92 -11.83 46.42
N ARG A 65 13.79 -11.44 45.48
CA ARG A 65 13.85 -10.06 44.98
C ARG A 65 12.55 -9.61 44.31
N PHE A 66 11.85 -10.52 43.62
CA PHE A 66 10.55 -10.21 43.02
C PHE A 66 9.43 -10.22 44.06
N MET A 67 9.47 -11.15 45.03
CA MET A 67 8.37 -11.33 45.99
C MET A 67 8.43 -10.37 47.18
N ASN A 68 9.60 -9.89 47.59
CA ASN A 68 9.78 -9.11 48.83
C ASN A 68 9.55 -7.60 48.68
N GLY A 69 8.83 -7.15 47.63
CA GLY A 69 8.43 -5.74 47.47
C GLY A 69 9.58 -4.74 47.30
N SER A 70 10.78 -5.20 46.93
CA SER A 70 11.90 -4.31 46.58
C SER A 70 11.50 -3.39 45.42
N ALA A 71 12.02 -2.16 45.37
CA ALA A 71 11.72 -1.22 44.30
C ALA A 71 12.15 -1.78 42.93
N LEU A 72 11.21 -2.40 42.22
CA LEU A 72 11.37 -2.88 40.85
C LEU A 72 11.02 -1.76 39.88
N ASN A 73 11.72 -1.72 38.76
CA ASN A 73 11.34 -0.94 37.59
C ASN A 73 11.51 -1.80 36.35
N VAL A 74 10.96 -1.35 35.22
CA VAL A 74 10.96 -2.08 33.96
C VAL A 74 12.36 -2.55 33.56
N GLN A 75 13.37 -1.69 33.69
CA GLN A 75 14.74 -2.02 33.30
C GLN A 75 15.38 -3.08 34.21
N ILE A 76 15.11 -3.03 35.51
CA ILE A 76 15.58 -4.05 36.46
C ILE A 76 14.90 -5.39 36.16
N ILE A 77 13.59 -5.40 35.95
CA ILE A 77 12.84 -6.62 35.61
C ILE A 77 13.40 -7.22 34.32
N ALA A 78 13.60 -6.40 33.28
CA ALA A 78 14.18 -6.84 32.02
C ALA A 78 15.58 -7.46 32.21
N ALA A 79 16.45 -6.82 32.99
CA ALA A 79 17.81 -7.30 33.23
C ALA A 79 17.83 -8.63 34.00
N LEU A 80 16.89 -8.82 34.93
CA LEU A 80 16.79 -10.02 35.76
C LEU A 80 16.18 -11.22 35.02
N ILE A 81 15.19 -10.98 34.15
CA ILE A 81 14.45 -12.05 33.47
C ILE A 81 15.06 -12.44 32.13
N LYS A 82 15.60 -11.48 31.38
CA LYS A 82 16.16 -11.71 30.03
C LYS A 82 17.17 -12.87 29.98
N PRO A 83 18.14 -13.02 30.89
CA PRO A 83 19.11 -14.10 30.82
C PRO A 83 18.45 -15.48 30.83
N PHE A 84 17.42 -15.66 31.65
CA PHE A 84 16.72 -16.93 31.81
C PHE A 84 15.68 -17.19 30.71
N GLY A 85 15.04 -16.13 30.20
CA GLY A 85 14.23 -16.24 28.98
C GLY A 85 15.02 -16.62 27.73
N GLN A 86 16.35 -16.41 27.71
CA GLN A 86 17.24 -16.84 26.62
C GLN A 86 17.69 -18.29 26.73
N CYS A 87 17.84 -18.84 27.94
CA CYS A 87 18.25 -20.23 28.17
C CYS A 87 17.12 -21.12 28.71
N TYR A 88 15.86 -20.73 28.53
CA TYR A 88 14.69 -21.41 29.08
C TYR A 88 14.64 -22.92 28.72
N ASP A 89 15.07 -23.30 27.52
CA ASP A 89 15.16 -24.70 27.09
C ASP A 89 16.10 -25.57 27.93
N PHE A 90 17.08 -24.93 28.60
CA PHE A 90 18.06 -25.62 29.45
C PHE A 90 17.59 -25.75 30.90
N LEU A 91 16.57 -25.00 31.33
CA LEU A 91 16.07 -25.06 32.71
C LEU A 91 15.27 -26.34 32.96
N THR A 92 15.45 -26.93 34.14
CA THR A 92 14.60 -28.05 34.58
C THR A 92 13.18 -27.57 34.87
N LEU A 93 12.20 -28.48 34.73
CA LEU A 93 10.80 -28.18 35.01
C LEU A 93 10.61 -27.73 36.47
N HIS A 94 11.30 -28.38 37.40
CA HIS A 94 11.33 -27.99 38.81
C HIS A 94 11.77 -26.53 39.01
N THR A 95 12.84 -26.11 38.34
CA THR A 95 13.38 -24.74 38.46
C THR A 95 12.39 -23.70 37.97
N VAL A 96 11.77 -23.94 36.82
CA VAL A 96 10.78 -23.01 36.26
C VAL A 96 9.55 -22.93 37.16
N LYS A 97 8.98 -24.07 37.58
CA LYS A 97 7.81 -24.13 38.46
C LYS A 97 8.06 -23.44 39.80
N LYS A 98 9.21 -23.70 40.44
CA LYS A 98 9.51 -23.21 41.79
C LYS A 98 9.85 -21.74 41.82
N TYR A 99 10.68 -21.27 40.87
CA TYR A 99 11.27 -19.93 40.96
C TYR A 99 10.70 -18.93 39.98
N PHE A 100 10.24 -19.36 38.80
CA PHE A 100 9.79 -18.43 37.75
C PHE A 100 8.28 -18.35 37.63
N LEU A 101 7.52 -19.39 37.98
CA LEU A 101 6.05 -19.33 37.89
C LEU A 101 5.44 -18.19 38.73
N PRO A 102 5.86 -17.97 40.00
CA PRO A 102 5.38 -16.81 40.77
C PRO A 102 5.77 -15.47 40.14
N ILE A 103 6.92 -15.40 39.47
CA ILE A 103 7.40 -14.20 38.76
C ILE A 103 6.55 -13.95 37.50
N ILE A 104 6.21 -15.01 36.76
CA ILE A 104 5.37 -14.97 35.56
C ILE A 104 3.97 -14.43 35.90
N GLU A 105 3.44 -14.77 37.07
CA GLU A 105 2.15 -14.27 37.55
C GLU A 105 2.21 -12.80 38.01
N MET A 106 3.29 -12.42 38.72
CA MET A 106 3.41 -11.09 39.32
C MET A 106 3.79 -9.99 38.32
N VAL A 107 4.74 -10.26 37.41
CA VAL A 107 5.31 -9.22 36.52
C VAL A 107 4.26 -8.58 35.60
N PRO A 108 3.32 -9.32 34.97
CA PRO A 108 2.23 -8.70 34.20
C PRO A 108 1.40 -7.73 35.03
N GLN A 109 1.08 -8.07 36.29
CA GLN A 109 0.32 -7.20 37.19
C GLN A 109 1.10 -5.91 37.51
N PHE A 110 2.42 -6.02 37.72
CA PHE A 110 3.29 -4.85 37.89
C PHE A 110 3.29 -3.95 36.65
N LEU A 111 3.46 -4.54 35.46
CA LEU A 111 3.51 -3.79 34.20
C LEU A 111 2.17 -3.15 33.84
N GLU A 112 1.06 -3.79 34.21
CA GLU A 112 -0.29 -3.26 34.02
C GLU A 112 -0.53 -1.97 34.82
N ASN A 113 0.00 -1.92 36.05
CA ASN A 113 -0.12 -0.79 36.96
C ASN A 113 0.78 0.41 36.63
N LEU A 114 1.62 0.31 35.59
CA LEU A 114 2.41 1.45 35.13
C LEU A 114 1.51 2.58 34.64
N THR A 115 1.81 3.79 35.11
CA THR A 115 1.16 5.02 34.67
C THR A 115 1.56 5.38 33.24
N ASP A 116 0.75 6.19 32.56
CA ASP A 116 1.06 6.60 31.20
C ASP A 116 2.37 7.41 31.10
N ASP A 117 2.73 8.14 32.15
CA ASP A 117 3.99 8.90 32.21
C ASP A 117 5.21 7.99 32.41
N GLU A 118 5.07 6.90 33.16
CA GLU A 118 6.11 5.88 33.26
C GLU A 118 6.30 5.16 31.93
N LEU A 119 5.21 4.76 31.26
CA LEU A 119 5.28 4.17 29.93
C LEU A 119 5.90 5.10 28.90
N LYS A 120 5.56 6.41 28.93
CA LYS A 120 6.20 7.42 28.08
C LYS A 120 7.70 7.56 28.36
N LYS A 121 8.13 7.46 29.63
CA LYS A 121 9.56 7.54 30.00
C LYS A 121 10.32 6.33 29.44
N GLU A 122 9.76 5.13 29.58
CA GLU A 122 10.34 3.93 28.99
C GLU A 122 10.40 4.03 27.45
N ALA A 123 9.37 4.62 26.83
CA ALA A 123 9.26 4.80 25.39
C ALA A 123 10.22 5.84 24.77
N LYS A 124 10.92 6.68 25.56
CA LYS A 124 11.83 7.71 25.04
C LYS A 124 13.24 7.21 24.70
N ASN A 125 13.64 6.06 25.22
CA ASN A 125 15.05 5.65 25.21
C ASN A 125 15.30 4.56 24.15
N GLU A 126 15.73 4.93 22.95
CA GLU A 126 15.85 4.01 21.78
C GLU A 126 16.71 2.76 22.06
N ALA A 127 17.81 2.87 22.80
CA ALA A 127 18.66 1.73 23.14
C ALA A 127 18.05 0.78 24.20
N LYS A 128 17.02 1.21 24.93
CA LYS A 128 16.38 0.48 26.04
C LYS A 128 14.89 0.16 25.82
N ASN A 129 14.34 0.60 24.68
CA ASN A 129 12.91 0.57 24.36
C ASN A 129 12.33 -0.83 24.14
N ASP A 130 13.20 -1.84 23.93
CA ASP A 130 12.80 -3.23 23.77
C ASP A 130 12.54 -3.92 25.12
N ALA A 131 12.68 -3.22 26.26
CA ALA A 131 12.59 -3.83 27.59
C ALA A 131 11.23 -4.49 27.85
N LEU A 132 10.11 -3.80 27.57
CA LEU A 132 8.76 -4.34 27.76
C LEU A 132 8.54 -5.60 26.90
N SER A 133 8.83 -5.50 25.61
CA SER A 133 8.73 -6.62 24.66
C SER A 133 9.62 -7.79 25.07
N MET A 134 10.84 -7.52 25.50
CA MET A 134 11.79 -8.52 25.97
C MET A 134 11.34 -9.20 27.26
N ILE A 135 10.74 -8.47 28.21
CA ILE A 135 10.18 -9.07 29.43
C ILE A 135 9.09 -10.06 29.03
N ILE A 136 8.08 -9.62 28.27
CA ILE A 136 6.93 -10.45 27.92
C ILE A 136 7.37 -11.68 27.12
N LYS A 137 8.28 -11.51 26.15
CA LYS A 137 8.88 -12.63 25.40
C LYS A 137 9.61 -13.62 26.33
N SER A 138 10.37 -13.10 27.29
CA SER A 138 11.15 -13.94 28.22
C SER A 138 10.23 -14.70 29.18
N LEU A 139 9.17 -14.07 29.68
CA LEU A 139 8.15 -14.72 30.50
C LEU A 139 7.41 -15.80 29.72
N LYS A 140 7.06 -15.54 28.46
CA LYS A 140 6.40 -16.52 27.59
C LYS A 140 7.26 -17.77 27.39
N ASN A 141 8.53 -17.56 27.05
CA ASN A 141 9.50 -18.65 26.89
C ASN A 141 9.63 -19.50 28.17
N LEU A 142 9.65 -18.86 29.34
CA LEU A 142 9.69 -19.59 30.61
C LEU A 142 8.38 -20.35 30.87
N ALA A 143 7.23 -19.72 30.65
CA ALA A 143 5.91 -20.33 30.84
C ALA A 143 5.70 -21.55 29.93
N SER A 144 6.14 -21.49 28.67
CA SER A 144 5.99 -22.58 27.70
C SER A 144 6.78 -23.85 28.06
N ARG A 145 7.72 -23.78 29.02
CA ARG A 145 8.42 -24.97 29.53
C ARG A 145 7.58 -25.82 30.46
N VAL A 146 6.47 -25.28 30.97
CA VAL A 146 5.66 -25.94 31.99
C VAL A 146 4.38 -26.49 31.35
N PRO A 147 4.18 -27.83 31.30
CA PRO A 147 2.94 -28.40 30.81
C PRO A 147 1.74 -27.94 31.64
N GLY A 148 0.60 -27.64 30.99
CA GLY A 148 -0.60 -27.13 31.67
C GLY A 148 -0.61 -25.61 31.89
N GLN A 149 0.35 -24.86 31.33
CA GLN A 149 0.42 -23.39 31.38
C GLN A 149 0.00 -22.72 30.06
N GLU A 150 -0.77 -23.40 29.23
CA GLU A 150 -1.23 -22.89 27.94
C GLU A 150 -2.07 -21.61 28.10
N GLU A 151 -2.92 -21.55 29.12
CA GLU A 151 -3.71 -20.35 29.44
C GLU A 151 -2.82 -19.18 29.89
N THR A 152 -1.74 -19.45 30.64
CA THR A 152 -0.77 -18.42 31.04
C THR A 152 -0.01 -17.87 29.82
N VAL A 153 0.42 -18.75 28.90
CA VAL A 153 1.06 -18.34 27.63
C VAL A 153 0.10 -17.48 26.80
N LYS A 154 -1.16 -17.89 26.68
CA LYS A 154 -2.23 -17.12 26.03
C LYS A 154 -2.42 -15.75 26.69
N ASN A 155 -2.52 -15.69 28.02
CA ASN A 155 -2.69 -14.44 28.76
C ASN A 155 -1.50 -13.49 28.57
N LEU A 156 -0.28 -14.01 28.45
CA LEU A 156 0.90 -13.20 28.13
C LEU A 156 0.86 -12.61 26.72
N GLU A 157 0.33 -13.32 25.72
CA GLU A 157 0.13 -12.77 24.37
C GLU A 157 -0.98 -11.72 24.35
N ILE A 158 -2.11 -11.95 25.03
CA ILE A 158 -3.17 -10.93 25.20
C ILE A 158 -2.59 -9.69 25.89
N PHE A 159 -1.82 -9.89 26.95
CA PHE A 159 -1.16 -8.81 27.68
C PHE A 159 -0.17 -8.05 26.78
N ARG A 160 0.59 -8.74 25.93
CA ARG A 160 1.49 -8.12 24.95
C ARG A 160 0.72 -7.16 24.04
N LEU A 161 -0.37 -7.63 23.45
CA LEU A 161 -1.20 -6.83 22.56
C LEU A 161 -1.82 -5.62 23.29
N LYS A 162 -2.29 -5.82 24.53
CA LYS A 162 -2.78 -4.75 25.40
C LYS A 162 -1.72 -3.67 25.65
N MET A 163 -0.48 -4.07 25.94
CA MET A 163 0.61 -3.12 26.15
C MET A 163 0.99 -2.36 24.88
N ILE A 164 1.01 -3.03 23.72
CA ILE A 164 1.24 -2.38 22.42
C ILE A 164 0.17 -1.32 22.14
N LEU A 165 -1.11 -1.65 22.37
CA LEU A 165 -2.22 -0.70 22.21
C LEU A 165 -2.06 0.52 23.11
N ARG A 166 -1.78 0.32 24.40
CA ARG A 166 -1.54 1.43 25.34
C ARG A 166 -0.43 2.35 24.84
N LEU A 167 0.70 1.78 24.39
CA LEU A 167 1.81 2.54 23.83
C LEU A 167 1.40 3.33 22.57
N LEU A 168 0.60 2.74 21.66
CA LEU A 168 0.09 3.47 20.49
C LEU A 168 -0.77 4.68 20.87
N GLN A 169 -1.57 4.58 21.94
CA GLN A 169 -2.51 5.62 22.35
C GLN A 169 -1.85 6.79 23.10
N ILE A 170 -0.86 6.53 23.95
CA ILE A 170 -0.36 7.53 24.91
C ILE A 170 1.00 8.12 24.54
N SER A 171 1.75 7.49 23.64
CA SER A 171 3.18 7.77 23.51
C SER A 171 3.51 8.89 22.50
N SER A 172 4.70 9.47 22.68
CA SER A 172 5.30 10.42 21.72
C SER A 172 5.61 9.72 20.39
N PHE A 173 6.02 10.48 19.36
CA PHE A 173 6.41 9.94 18.06
C PHE A 173 7.32 8.70 18.15
N ASN A 174 8.38 8.76 18.97
CA ASN A 174 9.31 7.63 19.16
C ASN A 174 8.62 6.40 19.77
N GLY A 175 7.74 6.60 20.75
CA GLY A 175 6.98 5.50 21.34
C GLY A 175 6.00 4.87 20.34
N LYS A 176 5.34 5.68 19.51
CA LYS A 176 4.43 5.19 18.46
C LYS A 176 5.20 4.42 17.40
N MET A 177 6.36 4.92 16.99
CA MET A 177 7.26 4.22 16.06
C MET A 177 7.66 2.85 16.61
N ASN A 178 7.99 2.75 17.89
CA ASN A 178 8.36 1.50 18.52
C ASN A 178 7.18 0.54 18.66
N ALA A 179 6.01 1.03 19.06
CA ALA A 179 4.81 0.22 19.12
C ALA A 179 4.43 -0.32 17.72
N LEU A 180 4.56 0.49 16.66
CA LEU A 180 4.40 0.04 15.27
C LEU A 180 5.44 -1.02 14.87
N ASN A 181 6.69 -0.89 15.30
CA ASN A 181 7.71 -1.92 15.09
C ASN A 181 7.32 -3.23 15.79
N GLU A 182 6.76 -3.17 17.00
CA GLU A 182 6.25 -4.35 17.70
C GLU A 182 5.07 -4.99 17.00
N VAL A 183 4.08 -4.20 16.52
CA VAL A 183 2.98 -4.73 15.70
C VAL A 183 3.55 -5.47 14.49
N ASN A 184 4.51 -4.89 13.78
CA ASN A 184 5.16 -5.53 12.63
C ASN A 184 5.96 -6.79 12.99
N LYS A 185 6.60 -6.84 14.16
CA LYS A 185 7.25 -8.07 14.66
C LYS A 185 6.22 -9.17 14.93
N VAL A 186 5.07 -8.83 15.52
CA VAL A 186 3.96 -9.78 15.77
C VAL A 186 3.39 -10.28 14.45
N ILE A 187 3.10 -9.38 13.49
CA ILE A 187 2.65 -9.74 12.14
C ILE A 187 3.62 -10.71 11.48
N SER A 188 4.93 -10.44 11.59
CA SER A 188 5.97 -11.30 11.01
C SER A 188 6.00 -12.68 11.65
N SER A 189 5.78 -12.80 12.97
CA SER A 189 5.73 -14.11 13.63
C SER A 189 4.49 -14.90 13.21
N VAL A 190 3.30 -14.30 13.22
CA VAL A 190 2.07 -15.02 12.85
C VAL A 190 2.01 -15.38 11.36
N SER A 191 2.62 -14.56 10.50
CA SER A 191 2.69 -14.82 9.06
C SER A 191 3.72 -15.90 8.70
N TYR A 192 4.74 -16.13 9.54
CA TYR A 192 5.74 -17.17 9.30
C TYR A 192 5.15 -18.58 9.40
N TYR A 193 4.26 -18.79 10.38
CA TYR A 193 3.66 -20.09 10.64
C TYR A 193 2.62 -20.51 9.60
N THR A 194 1.97 -19.57 8.91
CA THR A 194 1.03 -19.89 7.83
C THR A 194 1.71 -20.46 6.57
N HIS A 195 3.02 -20.28 6.40
CA HIS A 195 3.76 -20.69 5.19
C HIS A 195 4.64 -21.94 5.37
N ARG A 196 4.69 -22.51 6.57
CA ARG A 196 5.30 -23.84 6.81
C ARG A 196 4.22 -24.76 7.33
N HIS A 197 4.06 -25.92 6.71
CA HIS A 197 3.40 -27.08 7.33
C HIS A 197 4.20 -27.46 8.59
N GLY A 198 3.95 -26.75 9.69
CA GLY A 198 4.59 -26.95 10.99
C GLY A 198 4.07 -28.22 11.66
N ASN A 199 4.86 -28.75 12.58
CA ASN A 199 4.49 -29.91 13.40
C ASN A 199 3.17 -29.59 14.16
N PRO A 200 2.12 -30.44 14.10
CA PRO A 200 0.81 -30.16 14.71
C PRO A 200 0.82 -29.97 16.24
N GLU A 201 1.93 -30.26 16.91
CA GLU A 201 2.04 -30.31 18.38
C GLU A 201 2.36 -28.95 19.03
N GLU A 202 2.68 -27.90 18.26
CA GLU A 202 2.98 -26.54 18.77
C GLU A 202 2.08 -25.47 18.13
N GLU A 203 0.77 -25.59 18.33
CA GLU A 203 -0.18 -24.57 17.86
C GLU A 203 -0.10 -23.33 18.76
N GLU A 204 0.61 -22.28 18.31
CA GLU A 204 0.64 -21.00 19.03
C GLU A 204 -0.76 -20.39 19.12
N TRP A 205 -1.12 -19.85 20.29
CA TRP A 205 -2.43 -19.21 20.48
C TRP A 205 -2.65 -18.00 19.56
N LEU A 206 -1.62 -17.20 19.28
CA LEU A 206 -1.78 -16.02 18.43
C LEU A 206 -1.62 -16.39 16.94
N THR A 207 -2.73 -16.37 16.21
CA THR A 207 -2.78 -16.66 14.77
C THR A 207 -2.86 -15.37 13.94
N ALA A 208 -2.69 -15.48 12.62
CA ALA A 208 -2.89 -14.35 11.70
C ALA A 208 -4.32 -13.79 11.79
N GLU A 209 -5.32 -14.66 11.85
CA GLU A 209 -6.73 -14.32 12.05
C GLU A 209 -6.96 -13.53 13.35
N ARG A 210 -6.51 -14.06 14.50
CA ARG A 210 -6.65 -13.37 15.80
C ARG A 210 -5.92 -12.03 15.83
N MET A 211 -4.78 -11.92 15.13
CA MET A 211 -4.06 -10.66 15.00
C MET A 211 -4.85 -9.65 14.15
N ALA A 212 -5.49 -10.08 13.06
CA ALA A 212 -6.34 -9.23 12.23
C ALA A 212 -7.59 -8.77 13.01
N GLU A 213 -8.26 -9.67 13.73
CA GLU A 213 -9.37 -9.35 14.63
C GLU A 213 -8.96 -8.31 15.69
N TRP A 214 -7.80 -8.50 16.31
CA TRP A 214 -7.30 -7.54 17.31
C TRP A 214 -7.06 -6.14 16.69
N ILE A 215 -6.50 -6.07 15.47
CA ILE A 215 -6.30 -4.82 14.74
C ILE A 215 -7.64 -4.09 14.51
N GLN A 216 -8.66 -4.82 14.08
CA GLN A 216 -10.00 -4.28 13.82
C GLN A 216 -10.70 -3.84 15.10
N GLN A 217 -10.83 -4.72 16.09
CA GLN A 217 -11.58 -4.46 17.33
C GLN A 217 -11.02 -3.27 18.11
N ASN A 218 -9.70 -3.06 18.04
CA ASN A 218 -9.03 -1.95 18.74
C ASN A 218 -8.85 -0.71 17.86
N ASN A 219 -9.42 -0.68 16.65
CA ASN A 219 -9.33 0.44 15.71
C ASN A 219 -7.89 0.92 15.49
N ILE A 220 -6.93 0.00 15.41
CA ILE A 220 -5.50 0.32 15.36
C ILE A 220 -5.20 1.24 14.16
N LEU A 221 -5.82 0.98 13.01
CA LEU A 221 -5.65 1.81 11.80
C LEU A 221 -6.10 3.25 12.05
N SER A 222 -7.23 3.47 12.72
CA SER A 222 -7.68 4.82 13.10
C SER A 222 -6.69 5.51 14.04
N ILE A 223 -6.09 4.79 14.98
CA ILE A 223 -5.12 5.36 15.93
C ILE A 223 -3.86 5.83 15.20
N VAL A 224 -3.33 5.00 14.30
CA VAL A 224 -2.05 5.26 13.60
C VAL A 224 -2.19 6.29 12.47
N LEU A 225 -3.38 6.48 11.91
CA LEU A 225 -3.63 7.47 10.86
C LEU A 225 -3.79 8.91 11.40
N ARG A 226 -3.97 9.11 12.70
CA ARG A 226 -4.26 10.43 13.30
C ARG A 226 -3.10 11.42 13.24
N ASP A 227 -1.86 10.95 13.33
CA ASP A 227 -0.67 11.80 13.33
C ASP A 227 0.55 11.11 12.72
N SER A 228 1.68 11.80 12.72
CA SER A 228 2.98 11.24 12.30
C SER A 228 3.11 10.87 10.81
N LEU A 229 2.04 11.00 10.01
CA LEU A 229 2.02 10.73 8.56
C LEU A 229 2.94 11.64 7.73
N HIS A 230 3.46 12.73 8.30
CA HIS A 230 4.46 13.57 7.64
C HIS A 230 5.84 12.90 7.59
N GLN A 231 6.08 11.85 8.39
CA GLN A 231 7.33 11.11 8.47
C GLN A 231 7.27 9.85 7.59
N PRO A 232 8.05 9.75 6.49
CA PRO A 232 7.99 8.61 5.58
C PRO A 232 8.26 7.26 6.26
N GLN A 233 9.21 7.21 7.21
CA GLN A 233 9.54 5.99 7.94
C GLN A 233 8.36 5.45 8.77
N TYR A 234 7.50 6.34 9.27
CA TYR A 234 6.29 5.94 10.00
C TYR A 234 5.27 5.32 9.03
N VAL A 235 5.10 5.96 7.87
CA VAL A 235 4.21 5.50 6.80
C VAL A 235 4.66 4.16 6.23
N GLU A 236 5.97 3.88 6.12
CA GLU A 236 6.49 2.56 5.76
C GLU A 236 6.12 1.46 6.76
N LYS A 237 6.05 1.76 8.06
CA LYS A 237 5.61 0.79 9.07
C LYS A 237 4.10 0.56 8.99
N LEU A 238 3.33 1.62 8.73
CA LEU A 238 1.89 1.55 8.49
C LEU A 238 1.58 0.72 7.24
N GLU A 239 2.34 0.91 6.15
CA GLU A 239 2.21 0.16 4.90
C GLU A 239 2.23 -1.35 5.15
N LYS A 240 3.18 -1.84 5.96
CA LYS A 240 3.28 -3.27 6.30
C LYS A 240 2.06 -3.80 7.05
N ILE A 241 1.50 -3.00 7.97
CA ILE A 241 0.28 -3.36 8.70
C ILE A 241 -0.91 -3.40 7.75
N LEU A 242 -1.05 -2.41 6.87
CA LEU A 242 -2.11 -2.38 5.88
C LEU A 242 -2.03 -3.58 4.92
N ARG A 243 -0.84 -3.91 4.41
CA ARG A 243 -0.65 -5.11 3.57
C ARG A 243 -1.10 -6.39 4.27
N PHE A 244 -0.79 -6.53 5.55
CA PHE A 244 -1.25 -7.67 6.35
C PHE A 244 -2.78 -7.70 6.47
N VAL A 245 -3.41 -6.57 6.84
CA VAL A 245 -4.86 -6.47 6.99
C VAL A 245 -5.59 -6.73 5.68
N ILE A 246 -5.04 -6.28 4.54
CA ILE A 246 -5.57 -6.56 3.21
C ILE A 246 -5.48 -8.06 2.90
N LYS A 247 -4.31 -8.68 3.13
CA LYS A 247 -4.08 -10.11 2.89
C LYS A 247 -5.02 -11.00 3.70
N GLU A 248 -5.28 -10.65 4.94
CA GLU A 248 -6.23 -11.35 5.83
C GLU A 248 -7.69 -10.95 5.58
N LYS A 249 -7.99 -10.19 4.51
CA LYS A 249 -9.34 -9.72 4.14
C LYS A 249 -10.07 -8.97 5.25
N ALA A 250 -9.31 -8.28 6.10
CA ALA A 250 -9.81 -7.55 7.25
C ALA A 250 -9.88 -6.03 7.01
N LEU A 251 -9.50 -5.52 5.83
CA LEU A 251 -9.57 -4.09 5.54
C LEU A 251 -11.00 -3.69 5.18
N THR A 252 -11.63 -2.84 5.99
CA THR A 252 -13.00 -2.39 5.76
C THR A 252 -13.06 -1.13 4.87
N LEU A 253 -14.23 -0.83 4.29
CA LEU A 253 -14.43 0.43 3.56
C LEU A 253 -14.27 1.67 4.47
N GLN A 254 -14.67 1.54 5.74
CA GLN A 254 -14.47 2.60 6.74
C GLN A 254 -12.98 2.86 7.02
N ASP A 255 -12.13 1.82 6.95
CA ASP A 255 -10.67 2.00 7.05
C ASP A 255 -10.12 2.75 5.83
N LEU A 256 -10.64 2.49 4.63
CA LEU A 256 -10.28 3.27 3.44
C LEU A 256 -10.71 4.72 3.55
N ASP A 257 -11.91 4.99 4.08
CA ASP A 257 -12.35 6.36 4.38
C ASP A 257 -11.41 7.05 5.36
N ASN A 258 -10.96 6.34 6.40
CA ASN A 258 -10.01 6.87 7.37
C ASN A 258 -8.65 7.19 6.73
N ILE A 259 -8.15 6.31 5.84
CA ILE A 259 -6.89 6.54 5.10
C ILE A 259 -7.04 7.76 4.19
N TRP A 260 -8.13 7.84 3.44
CA TRP A 260 -8.38 8.95 2.52
C TRP A 260 -8.57 10.28 3.26
N ALA A 261 -9.34 10.28 4.34
CA ALA A 261 -9.59 11.48 5.15
C ALA A 261 -8.33 12.00 5.86
N ALA A 262 -7.32 11.14 6.10
CA ALA A 262 -6.10 11.52 6.82
C ALA A 262 -5.28 12.62 6.13
N GLN A 263 -5.46 12.82 4.82
CA GLN A 263 -4.80 13.89 4.06
C GLN A 263 -5.57 15.22 4.05
N ALA A 264 -6.88 15.20 4.34
CA ALA A 264 -7.75 16.35 4.16
C ALA A 264 -7.34 17.52 5.07
N GLY A 265 -7.11 18.69 4.47
CA GLY A 265 -6.70 19.91 5.19
C GLY A 265 -5.31 19.84 5.84
N LYS A 266 -4.48 18.84 5.49
CA LYS A 266 -3.12 18.67 6.04
C LYS A 266 -2.03 19.24 5.14
N HIS A 267 -0.81 19.30 5.68
CA HIS A 267 0.39 19.74 4.97
C HIS A 267 0.71 18.86 3.75
N GLU A 268 1.35 19.43 2.72
CA GLU A 268 1.60 18.75 1.45
C GLU A 268 2.40 17.44 1.57
N ALA A 269 3.29 17.36 2.55
CA ALA A 269 4.06 16.15 2.85
C ALA A 269 3.14 14.99 3.27
N ILE A 270 2.10 15.26 4.06
CA ILE A 270 1.12 14.24 4.49
C ILE A 270 0.30 13.79 3.28
N VAL A 271 -0.20 14.74 2.48
CA VAL A 271 -0.95 14.44 1.25
C VAL A 271 -0.13 13.54 0.33
N LYS A 272 1.14 13.89 0.07
CA LYS A 272 2.04 13.09 -0.74
C LYS A 272 2.22 11.68 -0.16
N ASN A 273 2.50 11.56 1.12
CA ASN A 273 2.75 10.26 1.74
C ASN A 273 1.50 9.36 1.75
N VAL A 274 0.30 9.92 1.93
CA VAL A 274 -0.97 9.17 1.84
C VAL A 274 -1.22 8.72 0.40
N HIS A 275 -0.98 9.58 -0.60
CA HIS A 275 -1.10 9.22 -2.01
C HIS A 275 -0.08 8.13 -2.39
N ASP A 276 1.17 8.26 -1.96
CA ASP A 276 2.22 7.25 -2.19
C ASP A 276 1.85 5.90 -1.54
N LEU A 277 1.27 5.93 -0.33
CA LEU A 277 0.79 4.74 0.36
C LEU A 277 -0.33 4.05 -0.43
N LEU A 278 -1.36 4.78 -0.86
CA LEU A 278 -2.46 4.24 -1.66
C LEU A 278 -1.97 3.67 -2.99
N ALA A 279 -1.05 4.36 -3.67
CA ALA A 279 -0.47 3.88 -4.92
C ALA A 279 0.24 2.53 -4.75
N LYS A 280 1.03 2.38 -3.68
CA LYS A 280 1.75 1.14 -3.37
C LYS A 280 0.85 -0.04 -2.99
N LEU A 281 -0.34 0.24 -2.46
CA LEU A 281 -1.31 -0.76 -1.99
C LEU A 281 -2.39 -1.08 -3.04
N ALA A 282 -2.46 -0.31 -4.13
CA ALA A 282 -3.51 -0.40 -5.14
C ALA A 282 -3.76 -1.84 -5.64
N TRP A 283 -2.67 -2.58 -5.86
CA TRP A 283 -2.68 -3.98 -6.32
C TRP A 283 -3.24 -4.98 -5.32
N ASP A 284 -3.13 -4.66 -4.03
CA ASP A 284 -3.58 -5.57 -2.99
C ASP A 284 -5.09 -5.38 -2.74
N PHE A 285 -5.68 -4.25 -3.14
CA PHE A 285 -7.10 -3.97 -2.92
C PHE A 285 -8.02 -4.84 -3.77
N SER A 286 -9.14 -5.26 -3.17
CA SER A 286 -10.22 -5.92 -3.88
C SER A 286 -10.94 -4.95 -4.86
N PRO A 287 -11.68 -5.47 -5.85
CA PRO A 287 -12.44 -4.64 -6.78
C PRO A 287 -13.40 -3.65 -6.10
N GLU A 288 -14.08 -4.08 -5.03
CA GLU A 288 -15.01 -3.25 -4.24
C GLU A 288 -14.30 -2.11 -3.52
N GLN A 289 -13.14 -2.40 -2.91
CA GLN A 289 -12.31 -1.40 -2.23
C GLN A 289 -11.77 -0.33 -3.21
N LEU A 290 -11.41 -0.74 -4.43
CA LEU A 290 -10.99 0.18 -5.48
C LEU A 290 -12.14 1.06 -5.97
N ASP A 291 -13.33 0.48 -6.17
CA ASP A 291 -14.51 1.23 -6.60
C ASP A 291 -14.90 2.28 -5.55
N HIS A 292 -14.87 1.92 -4.26
CA HIS A 292 -15.09 2.85 -3.16
C HIS A 292 -14.05 3.99 -3.15
N LEU A 293 -12.77 3.67 -3.35
CA LEU A 293 -11.71 4.68 -3.42
C LEU A 293 -11.92 5.65 -4.60
N PHE A 294 -12.39 5.15 -5.75
CA PHE A 294 -12.73 6.00 -6.88
C PHE A 294 -13.92 6.92 -6.61
N ASP A 295 -14.90 6.47 -5.84
CA ASP A 295 -16.01 7.35 -5.42
C ASP A 295 -15.52 8.45 -4.46
N CYS A 296 -14.58 8.13 -3.57
CA CYS A 296 -13.88 9.13 -2.75
C CYS A 296 -13.12 10.17 -3.61
N PHE A 297 -12.48 9.75 -4.70
CA PHE A 297 -11.80 10.66 -5.63
C PHE A 297 -12.79 11.59 -6.35
N LYS A 298 -13.91 11.04 -6.86
CA LYS A 298 -14.99 11.81 -7.49
C LYS A 298 -15.58 12.84 -6.51
N ALA A 299 -15.85 12.42 -5.27
CA ALA A 299 -16.39 13.32 -4.24
C ALA A 299 -15.42 14.45 -3.89
N SER A 300 -14.11 14.18 -3.88
CA SER A 300 -13.09 15.19 -3.61
C SER A 300 -13.00 16.25 -4.72
N TRP A 301 -13.47 15.93 -5.93
CA TRP A 301 -13.35 16.79 -7.10
C TRP A 301 -14.15 18.08 -7.02
N THR A 302 -15.38 17.98 -6.51
CA THR A 302 -16.36 19.07 -6.46
C THR A 302 -15.84 20.25 -5.64
N ASN A 303 -15.10 19.97 -4.56
CA ASN A 303 -14.62 20.97 -3.61
C ASN A 303 -13.09 21.20 -3.63
N ALA A 304 -12.35 20.53 -4.51
CA ALA A 304 -10.89 20.63 -4.56
C ALA A 304 -10.40 21.91 -5.27
N SER A 305 -9.33 22.50 -4.72
CA SER A 305 -8.54 23.55 -5.40
C SER A 305 -7.79 23.01 -6.63
N LYS A 306 -7.37 23.90 -7.54
CA LYS A 306 -6.61 23.53 -8.74
C LYS A 306 -5.40 22.62 -8.44
N LYS A 307 -4.58 22.98 -7.45
CA LYS A 307 -3.41 22.20 -7.03
C LYS A 307 -3.79 20.81 -6.47
N GLN A 308 -4.92 20.69 -5.80
CA GLN A 308 -5.41 19.41 -5.30
C GLN A 308 -5.90 18.51 -6.44
N ARG A 309 -6.59 19.09 -7.43
CA ARG A 309 -7.04 18.37 -8.64
C ARG A 309 -5.86 17.81 -9.44
N GLU A 310 -4.80 18.60 -9.63
CA GLU A 310 -3.55 18.15 -10.29
C GLU A 310 -2.93 16.94 -9.57
N LYS A 311 -2.80 17.01 -8.23
CA LYS A 311 -2.24 15.90 -7.43
C LYS A 311 -3.12 14.65 -7.43
N LEU A 312 -4.44 14.83 -7.49
CA LEU A 312 -5.38 13.72 -7.58
C LEU A 312 -5.25 13.02 -8.93
N LEU A 313 -5.15 13.77 -10.03
CA LEU A 313 -4.90 13.22 -11.36
C LEU A 313 -3.58 12.44 -11.42
N GLU A 314 -2.52 12.97 -10.79
CA GLU A 314 -1.24 12.26 -10.68
C GLU A 314 -1.37 10.93 -9.94
N LEU A 315 -2.10 10.90 -8.81
CA LEU A 315 -2.39 9.67 -8.07
C LEU A 315 -3.17 8.68 -8.94
N ILE A 316 -4.28 9.12 -9.54
CA ILE A 316 -5.12 8.30 -10.41
C ILE A 316 -4.30 7.66 -11.54
N ARG A 317 -3.40 8.43 -12.16
CA ARG A 317 -2.50 7.91 -13.20
C ARG A 317 -1.57 6.81 -12.66
N ARG A 318 -0.92 7.06 -11.52
CA ARG A 318 0.00 6.09 -10.90
C ARG A 318 -0.67 4.78 -10.51
N LEU A 319 -1.96 4.81 -10.16
CA LEU A 319 -2.73 3.59 -9.87
C LEU A 319 -2.84 2.67 -11.09
N ALA A 320 -2.83 3.22 -12.31
CA ALA A 320 -2.91 2.46 -13.55
C ALA A 320 -1.54 2.10 -14.15
N GLU A 321 -0.48 2.86 -13.84
CA GLU A 321 0.87 2.62 -14.39
C GLU A 321 1.44 1.27 -13.94
N ASP A 322 1.25 0.88 -12.67
CA ASP A 322 1.81 -0.37 -12.16
C ASP A 322 1.00 -1.63 -12.57
N ASP A 323 0.02 -1.49 -13.49
CA ASP A 323 -0.89 -2.56 -13.94
C ASP A 323 -0.34 -3.45 -15.05
N LYS A 324 -0.11 -4.71 -14.70
CA LYS A 324 0.30 -5.75 -15.65
C LYS A 324 -0.87 -6.44 -16.34
N ASP A 325 -2.02 -6.57 -15.68
CA ASP A 325 -3.16 -7.35 -16.17
C ASP A 325 -4.20 -6.48 -16.90
N GLY A 326 -4.10 -5.16 -16.79
CA GLY A 326 -4.91 -4.16 -17.50
C GLY A 326 -6.28 -3.86 -16.87
N VAL A 327 -6.64 -4.53 -15.78
CA VAL A 327 -7.94 -4.37 -15.10
C VAL A 327 -8.04 -3.00 -14.41
N MET A 328 -6.99 -2.60 -13.69
CA MET A 328 -6.93 -1.32 -13.02
C MET A 328 -6.84 -0.17 -14.03
N ALA A 329 -6.04 -0.36 -15.08
CA ALA A 329 -5.95 0.57 -16.20
C ALA A 329 -7.33 0.78 -16.85
N HIS A 330 -8.12 -0.28 -17.10
CA HIS A 330 -9.47 -0.13 -17.67
C HIS A 330 -10.40 0.70 -16.78
N LYS A 331 -10.43 0.45 -15.46
CA LYS A 331 -11.26 1.23 -14.54
C LYS A 331 -10.81 2.70 -14.47
N VAL A 332 -9.50 2.94 -14.41
CA VAL A 332 -8.93 4.30 -14.37
C VAL A 332 -9.21 5.07 -15.67
N LEU A 333 -9.10 4.42 -16.83
CA LEU A 333 -9.41 5.04 -18.12
C LEU A 333 -10.89 5.49 -18.17
N ASN A 334 -11.82 4.65 -17.67
CA ASN A 334 -13.23 5.04 -17.53
C ASN A 334 -13.45 6.18 -16.51
N LEU A 335 -12.70 6.21 -15.41
CA LEU A 335 -12.75 7.30 -14.45
C LEU A 335 -12.31 8.63 -15.09
N LEU A 336 -11.18 8.62 -15.81
CA LEU A 336 -10.66 9.79 -16.53
C LEU A 336 -11.59 10.23 -17.65
N TRP A 337 -12.22 9.29 -18.36
CA TRP A 337 -13.26 9.57 -19.34
C TRP A 337 -14.42 10.35 -18.70
N ASN A 338 -15.02 9.81 -17.64
CA ASN A 338 -16.16 10.45 -16.98
C ASN A 338 -15.78 11.82 -16.41
N LEU A 339 -14.54 11.98 -15.96
CA LEU A 339 -14.00 13.23 -15.46
C LEU A 339 -13.85 14.29 -16.56
N ALA A 340 -13.27 13.90 -17.70
CA ALA A 340 -13.10 14.79 -18.85
C ALA A 340 -14.45 15.25 -19.40
N HIS A 341 -15.47 14.40 -19.33
CA HIS A 341 -16.82 14.67 -19.82
C HIS A 341 -17.75 15.36 -18.80
N SER A 342 -17.21 15.80 -17.66
CA SER A 342 -18.00 16.53 -16.66
C SER A 342 -18.04 18.03 -16.98
N ASP A 343 -19.25 18.62 -16.90
CA ASP A 343 -19.52 20.01 -17.25
C ASP A 343 -18.88 21.00 -16.28
N ASP A 344 -18.70 20.60 -15.02
CA ASP A 344 -18.14 21.43 -13.95
C ASP A 344 -16.60 21.51 -13.99
N VAL A 345 -15.96 20.83 -14.96
CA VAL A 345 -14.50 20.71 -15.06
C VAL A 345 -13.93 21.76 -16.00
N PRO A 346 -12.98 22.59 -15.54
CA PRO A 346 -12.23 23.51 -16.39
C PRO A 346 -11.46 22.82 -17.52
N VAL A 347 -11.27 23.52 -18.64
CA VAL A 347 -10.60 22.98 -19.84
C VAL A 347 -9.17 22.49 -19.56
N ASP A 348 -8.40 23.18 -18.72
CA ASP A 348 -7.03 22.79 -18.36
C ASP A 348 -6.98 21.46 -17.62
N ILE A 349 -7.97 21.18 -16.78
CA ILE A 349 -8.04 19.94 -16.01
C ILE A 349 -8.56 18.78 -16.88
N MET A 350 -9.54 19.06 -17.76
CA MET A 350 -9.96 18.11 -18.78
C MET A 350 -8.78 17.70 -19.67
N ASP A 351 -7.98 18.66 -20.14
CA ASP A 351 -6.79 18.39 -20.95
C ASP A 351 -5.76 17.54 -20.17
N GLN A 352 -5.59 17.78 -18.87
CA GLN A 352 -4.73 16.93 -18.02
C GLN A 352 -5.28 15.50 -17.87
N ALA A 353 -6.59 15.34 -17.67
CA ALA A 353 -7.24 14.02 -17.58
C ALA A 353 -7.09 13.24 -18.89
N LEU A 354 -7.32 13.90 -20.02
CA LEU A 354 -7.13 13.34 -21.35
C LEU A 354 -5.66 13.05 -21.67
N SER A 355 -4.71 13.86 -21.19
CA SER A 355 -3.29 13.57 -21.29
C SER A 355 -2.90 12.33 -20.46
N ALA A 356 -3.43 12.19 -19.24
CA ALA A 356 -3.23 11.00 -18.42
C ALA A 356 -3.84 9.75 -19.09
N HIS A 357 -5.00 9.89 -19.75
CA HIS A 357 -5.65 8.83 -20.50
C HIS A 357 -4.74 8.29 -21.62
N ILE A 358 -4.12 9.18 -22.42
CA ILE A 358 -3.14 8.78 -23.44
C ILE A 358 -1.94 8.06 -22.83
N LYS A 359 -1.37 8.58 -21.74
CA LYS A 359 -0.20 7.96 -21.08
C LYS A 359 -0.49 6.55 -20.59
N ILE A 360 -1.68 6.30 -20.04
CA ILE A 360 -2.07 4.96 -19.58
C ILE A 360 -2.22 4.01 -20.78
N LEU A 361 -2.81 4.47 -21.89
CA LEU A 361 -2.90 3.67 -23.12
C LEU A 361 -1.54 3.36 -23.76
N ASP A 362 -0.56 4.27 -23.60
CA ASP A 362 0.81 4.05 -24.06
C ASP A 362 1.54 3.01 -23.18
N TYR A 363 1.42 3.16 -21.86
CA TYR A 363 2.13 2.33 -20.89
C TYR A 363 1.51 0.93 -20.67
N SER A 364 0.20 0.76 -20.90
CA SER A 364 -0.52 -0.50 -20.64
C SER A 364 0.24 -1.71 -21.18
N CYS A 365 0.77 -2.53 -20.26
CA CYS A 365 1.53 -3.75 -20.56
C CYS A 365 0.61 -4.94 -20.88
N SER A 366 -0.70 -4.73 -20.96
CA SER A 366 -1.66 -5.80 -21.22
C SER A 366 -1.45 -6.43 -22.60
N GLN A 367 -1.74 -7.72 -22.73
CA GLN A 367 -1.67 -8.43 -24.02
C GLN A 367 -2.63 -7.83 -25.06
N ASP A 368 -3.70 -7.17 -24.60
CA ASP A 368 -4.75 -6.57 -25.43
C ASP A 368 -4.61 -5.06 -25.62
N ARG A 369 -3.41 -4.49 -25.38
CA ARG A 369 -3.19 -3.03 -25.43
C ARG A 369 -3.70 -2.39 -26.72
N ASP A 370 -3.39 -2.98 -27.88
CA ASP A 370 -3.77 -2.38 -29.17
C ASP A 370 -5.28 -2.50 -29.42
N THR A 371 -5.91 -3.60 -28.98
CA THR A 371 -7.38 -3.75 -28.96
C THR A 371 -8.03 -2.68 -28.08
N GLN A 372 -7.47 -2.42 -26.90
CA GLN A 372 -7.95 -1.40 -25.98
C GLN A 372 -7.82 0.02 -26.59
N LYS A 373 -6.70 0.33 -27.25
CA LYS A 373 -6.51 1.59 -27.99
C LYS A 373 -7.59 1.78 -29.05
N ILE A 374 -7.88 0.73 -29.84
CA ILE A 374 -8.91 0.78 -30.90
C ILE A 374 -10.30 0.99 -30.29
N GLN A 375 -10.66 0.28 -29.21
CA GLN A 375 -11.94 0.48 -28.53
C GLN A 375 -12.15 1.93 -28.05
N TRP A 376 -11.10 2.56 -27.50
CA TRP A 376 -11.19 3.97 -27.11
C TRP A 376 -11.29 4.91 -28.31
N ILE A 377 -10.57 4.63 -29.41
CA ILE A 377 -10.73 5.38 -30.66
C ILE A 377 -12.18 5.29 -31.15
N ASP A 378 -12.77 4.09 -31.18
CA ASP A 378 -14.15 3.89 -31.60
C ASP A 378 -15.14 4.69 -30.74
N ARG A 379 -14.91 4.73 -29.43
CA ARG A 379 -15.71 5.51 -28.49
C ARG A 379 -15.60 7.02 -28.76
N PHE A 380 -14.41 7.55 -29.00
CA PHE A 380 -14.22 8.96 -29.38
C PHE A 380 -14.82 9.28 -30.77
N ILE A 381 -14.76 8.35 -31.72
CA ILE A 381 -15.40 8.52 -33.04
C ILE A 381 -16.92 8.63 -32.90
N GLU A 382 -17.52 7.88 -31.97
CA GLU A 382 -18.96 7.97 -31.72
C GLU A 382 -19.37 9.35 -31.17
N GLU A 383 -18.49 10.02 -30.41
CA GLU A 383 -18.74 11.40 -29.98
C GLU A 383 -18.80 12.37 -31.16
N LEU A 384 -17.98 12.16 -32.20
CA LEU A 384 -18.03 12.98 -33.42
C LEU A 384 -19.37 12.89 -34.15
N ARG A 385 -20.13 11.81 -33.95
CA ARG A 385 -21.45 11.57 -34.56
C ARG A 385 -22.59 12.12 -33.72
N THR A 386 -22.45 12.07 -32.40
CA THR A 386 -23.58 12.27 -31.46
C THR A 386 -23.48 13.56 -30.65
N ASN A 387 -22.30 14.19 -30.56
CA ASN A 387 -22.07 15.27 -29.62
C ASN A 387 -21.20 16.41 -30.19
N ASP A 388 -21.79 17.61 -30.33
CA ASP A 388 -21.08 18.79 -30.81
C ASP A 388 -20.13 19.41 -29.77
N LYS A 389 -20.28 19.08 -28.48
CA LYS A 389 -19.53 19.70 -27.38
C LYS A 389 -18.12 19.13 -27.22
N TRP A 390 -17.93 17.84 -27.50
CA TRP A 390 -16.67 17.12 -27.23
C TRP A 390 -15.87 16.81 -28.49
N VAL A 391 -16.26 17.37 -29.63
CA VAL A 391 -15.60 17.15 -30.92
C VAL A 391 -14.10 17.44 -30.85
N ILE A 392 -13.70 18.61 -30.35
CA ILE A 392 -12.28 18.99 -30.33
C ILE A 392 -11.45 18.07 -29.43
N PRO A 393 -11.84 17.79 -28.18
CA PRO A 393 -11.20 16.79 -27.34
C PRO A 393 -11.09 15.42 -28.02
N ALA A 394 -12.19 14.94 -28.62
CA ALA A 394 -12.22 13.64 -29.30
C ALA A 394 -11.24 13.58 -30.48
N LEU A 395 -11.19 14.62 -31.33
CA LEU A 395 -10.24 14.69 -32.45
C LEU A 395 -8.79 14.66 -31.97
N LYS A 396 -8.47 15.40 -30.91
CA LYS A 396 -7.14 15.38 -30.28
C LYS A 396 -6.81 13.98 -29.78
N GLN A 397 -7.71 13.36 -29.02
CA GLN A 397 -7.50 12.02 -28.48
C GLN A 397 -7.33 10.96 -29.57
N ILE A 398 -8.19 10.93 -30.60
CA ILE A 398 -8.05 9.97 -31.72
C ILE A 398 -6.67 10.12 -32.36
N ARG A 399 -6.21 11.35 -32.61
CA ARG A 399 -4.90 11.61 -33.21
C ARG A 399 -3.75 11.12 -32.33
N GLU A 400 -3.78 11.46 -31.04
CA GLU A 400 -2.73 11.07 -30.10
C GLU A 400 -2.69 9.54 -29.91
N ILE A 401 -3.85 8.87 -29.77
CA ILE A 401 -3.90 7.39 -29.68
C ILE A 401 -3.37 6.74 -30.97
N CYS A 402 -3.75 7.24 -32.15
CA CYS A 402 -3.17 6.78 -33.41
C CYS A 402 -1.64 6.96 -33.45
N SER A 403 -1.14 8.03 -32.84
CA SER A 403 0.30 8.34 -32.80
C SER A 403 1.10 7.36 -31.94
N LEU A 404 0.45 6.64 -31.02
CA LEU A 404 1.06 5.54 -30.24
C LEU A 404 1.36 4.28 -31.08
N PHE A 405 0.84 4.19 -32.30
CA PHE A 405 1.21 3.14 -33.25
C PHE A 405 2.46 3.56 -34.02
N GLY A 406 3.36 2.59 -34.25
CA GLY A 406 4.63 2.83 -34.94
C GLY A 406 4.44 3.31 -36.38
N GLU A 407 5.38 4.13 -36.85
CA GLU A 407 5.47 4.50 -38.26
C GLU A 407 6.17 3.40 -39.06
N ALA A 408 5.69 3.15 -40.28
CA ALA A 408 6.39 2.26 -41.20
C ALA A 408 7.71 2.94 -41.64
N PRO A 409 8.86 2.24 -41.66
CA PRO A 409 10.11 2.83 -42.13
C PRO A 409 9.97 3.29 -43.58
N GLN A 410 10.38 4.54 -43.86
CA GLN A 410 10.18 5.22 -45.15
C GLN A 410 10.84 4.53 -46.36
N ASN A 411 11.76 3.58 -46.13
CA ASN A 411 12.59 2.94 -47.15
C ASN A 411 12.31 1.44 -47.38
N LEU A 412 11.23 0.87 -46.83
CA LEU A 412 10.86 -0.54 -47.06
C LEU A 412 9.92 -0.68 -48.26
N SER A 413 10.34 -1.49 -49.25
CA SER A 413 9.47 -1.94 -50.34
C SER A 413 8.29 -2.73 -49.79
N GLN A 414 7.12 -2.65 -50.46
CA GLN A 414 5.89 -3.37 -50.08
C GLN A 414 6.09 -4.88 -49.87
N THR A 415 7.14 -5.46 -50.47
CA THR A 415 7.50 -6.89 -50.39
C THR A 415 8.34 -7.28 -49.17
N GLN A 416 8.87 -6.33 -48.39
CA GLN A 416 9.66 -6.61 -47.17
C GLN A 416 8.94 -6.23 -45.86
N ARG A 417 7.68 -5.81 -45.92
CA ARG A 417 6.89 -5.56 -44.72
C ARG A 417 6.62 -6.88 -44.01
N SER A 418 7.04 -6.98 -42.74
CA SER A 418 6.67 -8.12 -41.90
C SER A 418 5.15 -8.11 -41.71
N PRO A 419 4.41 -9.16 -42.11
CA PRO A 419 2.95 -9.21 -42.02
C PRO A 419 2.42 -9.20 -40.58
N HIS A 420 3.30 -9.27 -39.58
CA HIS A 420 2.98 -9.30 -38.16
C HIS A 420 3.04 -7.93 -37.47
N VAL A 421 3.36 -6.84 -38.17
CA VAL A 421 3.47 -5.51 -37.57
C VAL A 421 2.33 -4.60 -38.06
N PHE A 422 1.48 -4.17 -37.15
CA PHE A 422 0.35 -3.27 -37.41
C PHE A 422 0.80 -1.81 -37.24
N TYR A 423 0.92 -1.07 -38.34
CA TYR A 423 1.44 0.30 -38.32
C TYR A 423 0.32 1.34 -38.27
N ARG A 424 0.66 2.58 -37.90
CA ARG A 424 -0.29 3.70 -37.85
C ARG A 424 -1.09 3.90 -39.14
N HIS A 425 -0.44 3.76 -40.30
CA HIS A 425 -1.13 3.94 -41.58
C HIS A 425 -2.17 2.84 -41.86
N ASP A 426 -1.91 1.60 -41.41
CA ASP A 426 -2.87 0.50 -41.52
C ASP A 426 -4.10 0.79 -40.65
N LEU A 427 -3.88 1.28 -39.42
CA LEU A 427 -4.94 1.73 -38.53
C LEU A 427 -5.77 2.86 -39.14
N ILE A 428 -5.13 3.92 -39.64
CA ILE A 428 -5.85 5.06 -40.24
C ILE A 428 -6.69 4.60 -41.43
N ASN A 429 -6.18 3.71 -42.27
CA ASN A 429 -6.93 3.14 -43.39
C ASN A 429 -8.12 2.29 -42.92
N GLN A 430 -7.93 1.48 -41.86
CA GLN A 430 -9.02 0.73 -41.24
C GLN A 430 -10.10 1.67 -40.68
N LEU A 431 -9.72 2.71 -39.94
CA LEU A 431 -10.66 3.70 -39.40
C LEU A 431 -11.40 4.44 -40.53
N GLN A 432 -10.69 4.77 -41.61
CA GLN A 432 -11.29 5.39 -42.79
C GLN A 432 -12.28 4.44 -43.48
N HIS A 433 -12.00 3.15 -43.57
CA HIS A 433 -12.90 2.16 -44.16
C HIS A 433 -14.14 1.95 -43.27
N ASN A 434 -13.95 1.77 -41.96
CA ASN A 434 -15.00 1.41 -41.02
C ASN A 434 -15.91 2.59 -40.66
N HIS A 435 -15.36 3.80 -40.52
CA HIS A 435 -16.09 4.96 -40.01
C HIS A 435 -16.27 6.09 -41.03
N ALA A 436 -15.72 5.94 -42.24
CA ALA A 436 -15.66 7.02 -43.24
C ALA A 436 -15.08 8.32 -42.65
N LEU A 437 -14.05 8.22 -41.81
CA LEU A 437 -13.59 9.25 -40.87
C LEU A 437 -13.34 10.63 -41.52
N VAL A 438 -12.71 10.70 -42.69
CA VAL A 438 -12.52 11.96 -43.44
C VAL A 438 -13.86 12.64 -43.79
N THR A 439 -14.87 11.85 -44.17
CA THR A 439 -16.22 12.36 -44.48
C THR A 439 -16.88 12.91 -43.22
N LEU A 440 -16.84 12.12 -42.15
CA LEU A 440 -17.43 12.48 -40.86
C LEU A 440 -16.87 13.82 -40.34
N VAL A 441 -15.55 14.00 -40.36
CA VAL A 441 -14.91 15.25 -39.88
C VAL A 441 -15.20 16.42 -40.82
N ALA A 442 -15.23 16.21 -42.14
CA ALA A 442 -15.58 17.26 -43.10
C ALA A 442 -17.05 17.72 -42.95
N GLU A 443 -17.96 16.78 -42.68
CA GLU A 443 -19.37 17.09 -42.39
C GLU A 443 -19.54 17.80 -41.06
N ASN A 444 -18.81 17.38 -40.02
CA ASN A 444 -18.81 18.05 -38.73
C ASN A 444 -18.28 19.50 -38.85
N LEU A 445 -17.18 19.73 -39.59
CA LEU A 445 -16.67 21.07 -39.87
C LEU A 445 -17.71 21.94 -40.58
N SER A 446 -18.38 21.39 -41.61
CA SER A 446 -19.43 22.10 -42.33
C SER A 446 -20.61 22.46 -41.42
N SER A 447 -21.08 21.52 -40.60
CA SER A 447 -22.17 21.74 -39.64
C SER A 447 -21.82 22.84 -38.63
N TYR A 448 -20.60 22.78 -38.09
CA TYR A 448 -20.08 23.81 -37.19
C TYR A 448 -20.04 25.19 -37.86
N MET A 449 -19.52 25.28 -39.10
CA MET A 449 -19.43 26.54 -39.84
C MET A 449 -20.81 27.11 -40.17
N ASP A 450 -21.78 26.27 -40.54
CA ASP A 450 -23.15 26.69 -40.79
C ASP A 450 -23.81 27.20 -39.50
N SER A 451 -23.58 26.54 -38.36
CA SER A 451 -24.03 26.99 -37.04
C SER A 451 -23.41 28.34 -36.65
N MET A 452 -22.12 28.54 -36.92
CA MET A 452 -21.43 29.82 -36.69
C MET A 452 -21.97 30.94 -37.58
N ARG A 453 -22.28 30.66 -38.85
CA ARG A 453 -22.91 31.61 -39.76
C ARG A 453 -24.30 32.01 -39.27
N GLN A 454 -25.08 31.06 -38.75
CA GLN A 454 -26.38 31.35 -38.15
C GLN A 454 -26.24 32.20 -36.88
N TYR A 455 -25.30 31.86 -36.00
CA TYR A 455 -25.00 32.63 -34.79
C TYR A 455 -24.60 34.08 -35.12
N SER A 456 -23.75 34.28 -36.13
CA SER A 456 -23.34 35.61 -36.61
C SER A 456 -24.50 36.40 -37.22
N LYS A 457 -25.46 35.74 -37.88
CA LYS A 457 -26.67 36.39 -38.43
C LYS A 457 -27.73 36.71 -37.37
N GLY A 458 -27.83 35.88 -36.33
CA GLY A 458 -28.84 35.99 -35.27
C GLY A 458 -28.47 36.96 -34.13
N ASN A 459 -27.19 37.29 -33.98
CA ASN A 459 -26.68 38.31 -33.05
C ASN A 459 -25.98 39.44 -33.82
N PRO A 460 -26.71 40.34 -34.50
CA PRO A 460 -26.16 41.61 -34.97
C PRO A 460 -25.97 42.51 -33.74
N CYS A 461 -24.93 42.28 -32.95
CA CYS A 461 -24.79 42.92 -31.64
C CYS A 461 -24.81 44.45 -31.76
N GLU A 462 -25.61 45.09 -30.88
CA GLU A 462 -25.48 46.50 -30.52
C GLU A 462 -24.07 46.86 -29.99
N HIS A 463 -23.15 45.89 -29.83
CA HIS A 463 -21.75 46.08 -29.47
C HIS A 463 -20.81 45.16 -30.28
N GLY A 464 -20.14 45.69 -31.32
CA GLY A 464 -18.88 45.21 -31.90
C GLY A 464 -18.90 43.86 -32.66
N GLU A 465 -18.01 43.73 -33.64
CA GLU A 465 -17.74 42.44 -34.31
C GLU A 465 -17.33 41.37 -33.28
N TYR A 466 -17.92 40.17 -33.35
CA TYR A 466 -17.53 39.04 -32.49
C TYR A 466 -16.08 38.66 -32.80
N ASP A 467 -15.20 38.79 -31.80
CA ASP A 467 -13.81 38.35 -31.91
C ASP A 467 -13.72 36.81 -31.99
N PRO A 468 -13.23 36.24 -33.10
CA PRO A 468 -13.09 34.79 -33.27
C PRO A 468 -12.14 34.12 -32.26
N GLN A 469 -11.29 34.88 -31.57
CA GLN A 469 -10.42 34.40 -30.51
C GLN A 469 -11.15 34.25 -29.16
N THR A 470 -12.30 34.91 -29.00
CA THR A 470 -13.07 34.89 -27.75
C THR A 470 -13.93 33.63 -27.68
N VAL A 471 -13.84 32.88 -26.58
CA VAL A 471 -14.65 31.68 -26.33
C VAL A 471 -16.11 32.07 -26.09
N ARG A 472 -17.05 31.45 -26.81
CA ARG A 472 -18.49 31.73 -26.66
C ARG A 472 -19.05 31.13 -25.36
N PRO A 473 -20.08 31.73 -24.76
CA PRO A 473 -20.82 31.10 -23.67
C PRO A 473 -21.30 29.69 -24.06
N GLY A 474 -21.03 28.70 -23.22
CA GLY A 474 -21.34 27.30 -23.47
C GLY A 474 -20.34 26.53 -24.35
N SER A 475 -19.36 27.21 -24.96
CA SER A 475 -18.25 26.58 -25.67
C SER A 475 -17.02 26.41 -24.77
N ARG A 476 -16.20 25.40 -25.05
CA ARG A 476 -14.89 25.20 -24.42
C ARG A 476 -13.74 25.82 -25.23
N TYR A 477 -13.98 26.08 -26.52
CA TYR A 477 -12.96 26.53 -27.47
C TYR A 477 -13.41 27.78 -28.24
N SER A 478 -12.43 28.57 -28.69
CA SER A 478 -12.67 29.73 -29.56
C SER A 478 -13.01 29.28 -30.97
N HIS A 479 -13.57 30.18 -31.79
CA HIS A 479 -13.88 29.85 -33.18
C HIS A 479 -12.64 29.42 -33.96
N VAL A 480 -11.52 30.11 -33.74
CA VAL A 480 -10.23 29.78 -34.37
C VAL A 480 -9.78 28.38 -34.00
N GLN A 481 -9.85 28.00 -32.72
CA GLN A 481 -9.47 26.66 -32.26
C GLN A 481 -10.38 25.58 -32.86
N GLU A 482 -11.69 25.80 -32.89
CA GLU A 482 -12.65 24.86 -33.46
C GLU A 482 -12.35 24.55 -34.94
N VAL A 483 -12.08 25.57 -35.75
CA VAL A 483 -11.76 25.38 -37.17
C VAL A 483 -10.37 24.76 -37.35
N GLN A 484 -9.38 25.28 -36.64
CA GLN A 484 -7.98 24.87 -36.80
C GLN A 484 -7.77 23.41 -36.39
N GLU A 485 -8.36 22.95 -35.29
CA GLU A 485 -8.20 21.56 -34.82
C GLU A 485 -8.86 20.55 -35.78
N ARG A 486 -10.03 20.87 -36.34
CA ARG A 486 -10.67 20.05 -37.38
C ARG A 486 -9.83 19.95 -38.65
N LEU A 487 -9.29 21.07 -39.12
CA LEU A 487 -8.42 21.10 -40.31
C LEU A 487 -7.09 20.39 -40.07
N ASN A 488 -6.49 20.57 -38.88
CA ASN A 488 -5.29 19.86 -38.47
C ASN A 488 -5.51 18.34 -38.45
N PHE A 489 -6.65 17.90 -37.94
CA PHE A 489 -7.01 16.48 -37.92
C PHE A 489 -7.21 15.92 -39.34
N LEU A 490 -7.91 16.65 -40.22
CA LEU A 490 -8.02 16.28 -41.63
C LEU A 490 -6.64 16.17 -42.30
N ARG A 491 -5.75 17.14 -42.04
CA ARG A 491 -4.36 17.09 -42.53
C ARG A 491 -3.62 15.85 -42.03
N PHE A 492 -3.80 15.48 -40.76
CA PHE A 492 -3.22 14.28 -40.17
C PHE A 492 -3.69 13.01 -40.91
N LEU A 493 -5.00 12.85 -41.12
CA LEU A 493 -5.54 11.68 -41.84
C LEU A 493 -4.98 11.54 -43.26
N LEU A 494 -4.86 12.65 -44.00
CA LEU A 494 -4.36 12.63 -45.38
C LEU A 494 -2.88 12.30 -45.45
N LYS A 495 -2.09 12.90 -44.56
CA LYS A 495 -0.64 12.74 -44.54
C LYS A 495 -0.26 11.32 -44.09
N ASP A 496 -0.82 10.86 -42.98
CA ASP A 496 -0.41 9.62 -42.34
C ASP A 496 -1.21 8.40 -42.86
N GLY A 497 -2.41 8.62 -43.42
CA GLY A 497 -3.23 7.59 -44.07
C GLY A 497 -2.93 7.37 -45.56
N HIS A 498 -1.98 8.12 -46.14
CA HIS A 498 -1.64 8.09 -47.58
C HIS A 498 -2.87 8.14 -48.51
N SER A 499 -3.93 8.81 -48.08
CA SER A 499 -5.22 8.85 -48.77
C SER A 499 -5.51 10.26 -49.28
N GLY A 500 -5.94 10.39 -50.53
CA GLY A 500 -6.36 11.67 -51.12
C GLY A 500 -7.83 11.98 -50.86
N PHE A 501 -8.21 13.27 -50.87
CA PHE A 501 -9.63 13.65 -50.87
C PHE A 501 -10.31 13.23 -52.17
N VAL A 502 -11.54 12.74 -52.07
CA VAL A 502 -12.44 12.58 -53.23
C VAL A 502 -12.99 13.98 -53.61
N PRO A 503 -13.05 14.38 -54.91
CA PRO A 503 -13.32 15.76 -55.34
C PRO A 503 -14.54 16.50 -54.74
N PRO A 504 -15.71 15.86 -54.47
CA PRO A 504 -16.84 16.53 -53.84
C PRO A 504 -16.54 17.06 -52.43
N ARG A 505 -15.59 16.43 -51.73
CA ARG A 505 -15.21 16.77 -50.35
C ARG A 505 -14.30 17.98 -50.29
N GLN A 506 -13.41 18.14 -51.29
CA GLN A 506 -12.53 19.31 -51.42
C GLN A 506 -13.35 20.60 -51.57
N ASN A 507 -14.39 20.57 -52.41
CA ASN A 507 -15.28 21.72 -52.63
C ASN A 507 -16.07 22.10 -51.37
N LYS A 508 -16.45 21.12 -50.54
CA LYS A 508 -17.20 21.39 -49.30
C LYS A 508 -16.29 22.02 -48.24
N ILE A 509 -15.08 21.49 -48.05
CA ILE A 509 -14.10 22.06 -47.13
C ILE A 509 -13.65 23.44 -47.61
N TRP A 510 -13.44 23.65 -48.92
CA TRP A 510 -13.06 24.95 -49.48
C TRP A 510 -14.11 26.05 -49.26
N LYS A 511 -15.39 25.66 -49.16
CA LYS A 511 -16.51 26.57 -48.87
C LYS A 511 -16.70 26.84 -47.38
N CYS A 512 -16.12 26.03 -46.50
CA CYS A 512 -16.13 26.24 -45.05
C CYS A 512 -15.12 27.34 -44.75
#